data_AF-A0A8T4JCL8-F1
#
_entry.id   AF-A0A8T4JCL8-F1
#
_cell.length_a   1.000
_cell.length_b   1.000
_cell.length_c   1.000
_cell.angle_alpha   90.00
_cell.angle_beta   90.00
_cell.angle_gamma   90.00
#
_symmetry.space_group_name_H-M   'P 1'
#
loop_
_entity.id
_entity.type
_entity.pdbx_description
1 polymer ?
#
loop_
_entity_poly.entity_id
_entity_poly.type
_entity_poly.pdbx_seq_one_letter_code
_entity_poly.pdbx_strand_id
1 'polypeptide(L)'
;MLYETAGRSEEILGVNIEDLDFAGRRCPVTAQGAKSKSRRRGQVRKDFVLETVYWDAGTARLLPRLLKGRTCGPVFVTHRRPGPGKLVSPRGICPDTGFARLSYGQARALLDHTAVRGVGTGWDLHEYRHSALTHLGEQGASLLMLMAKSRHKKPENVRRYFKPSPEAI
;
A
#
# COMPACT_ATOMS: atom_id res chain seq x y z
N MET A 1 -5.97 -2.03 -5.12
CA MET A 1 -4.56 -2.25 -4.76
C MET A 1 -4.38 -2.74 -3.34
N LEU A 2 -4.72 -1.98 -2.28
CA LEU A 2 -4.51 -2.40 -0.87
C LEU A 2 -5.00 -3.81 -0.56
N TYR A 3 -6.26 -4.11 -0.92
CA TYR A 3 -6.86 -5.42 -0.74
C TYR A 3 -6.09 -6.52 -1.50
N GLU A 4 -5.97 -6.40 -2.82
CA GLU A 4 -5.31 -7.42 -3.64
C GLU A 4 -3.83 -7.63 -3.31
N THR A 5 -3.09 -6.59 -2.90
CA THR A 5 -1.69 -6.75 -2.51
C THR A 5 -1.51 -7.27 -1.10
N ALA A 6 -2.56 -7.16 -0.26
CA ALA A 6 -2.46 -7.23 1.19
C ALA A 6 -1.30 -6.38 1.74
N GLY A 7 -0.91 -5.28 1.09
CA GLY A 7 0.22 -4.43 1.53
C GLY A 7 -0.14 -3.55 2.71
N ARG A 8 0.85 -3.04 3.47
CA ARG A 8 0.56 -1.97 4.45
C ARG A 8 0.23 -0.68 3.72
N SER A 9 -0.63 0.13 4.32
CA SER A 9 -1.14 1.35 3.69
C SER A 9 -0.04 2.34 3.33
N GLU A 10 0.92 2.54 4.22
CA GLU A 10 2.06 3.45 4.02
C GLU A 10 2.98 2.96 2.90
N GLU A 11 3.16 1.65 2.79
CA GLU A 11 3.98 1.02 1.75
C GLU A 11 3.33 1.22 0.37
N ILE A 12 2.03 0.99 0.26
CA ILE A 12 1.28 1.12 -1.00
C ILE A 12 1.11 2.59 -1.39
N LEU A 13 0.82 3.47 -0.44
CA LEU A 13 0.74 4.92 -0.69
C LEU A 13 2.10 5.50 -1.09
N GLY A 14 3.21 4.84 -0.71
CA GLY A 14 4.59 5.21 -1.05
C GLY A 14 5.06 4.85 -2.46
N VAL A 15 4.29 4.05 -3.22
CA VAL A 15 4.70 3.56 -4.55
C VAL A 15 4.72 4.69 -5.59
N ASN A 16 5.73 4.65 -6.48
CA ASN A 16 5.77 5.47 -7.68
C ASN A 16 5.43 4.67 -8.94
N ILE A 17 5.04 5.38 -10.00
CA ILE A 17 4.66 4.79 -11.29
C ILE A 17 5.87 4.10 -11.94
N GLU A 18 7.05 4.72 -11.86
CA GLU A 18 8.28 4.16 -12.41
C GLU A 18 8.72 2.83 -11.77
N ASP A 19 8.16 2.49 -10.59
CA ASP A 19 8.44 1.24 -9.89
C ASP A 19 7.43 0.12 -10.25
N LEU A 20 6.40 0.41 -11.04
CA LEU A 20 5.36 -0.56 -11.40
C LEU A 20 5.80 -1.46 -12.56
N ASP A 21 5.82 -2.78 -12.32
CA ASP A 21 5.88 -3.79 -13.36
C ASP A 21 4.45 -4.22 -13.73
N PHE A 22 3.91 -3.60 -14.78
CA PHE A 22 2.54 -3.87 -15.24
C PHE A 22 2.36 -5.30 -15.77
N ALA A 23 3.35 -5.83 -16.47
CA ALA A 23 3.30 -7.18 -17.03
C ALA A 23 3.38 -8.24 -15.92
N GLY A 24 4.32 -8.07 -14.98
CA GLY A 24 4.48 -8.93 -13.81
C GLY A 24 3.45 -8.68 -12.70
N ARG A 25 2.58 -7.67 -12.84
CA ARG A 25 1.58 -7.23 -11.84
C ARG A 25 2.18 -7.09 -10.44
N ARG A 26 3.33 -6.44 -10.36
CA ARG A 26 4.11 -6.34 -9.13
C ARG A 26 4.84 -5.01 -9.00
N CYS A 27 5.17 -4.63 -7.78
CA CYS A 27 6.06 -3.50 -7.54
C CYS A 27 6.88 -3.72 -6.26
N PRO A 28 8.09 -3.15 -6.17
CA PRO A 28 8.83 -3.09 -4.94
C PRO A 28 8.18 -2.06 -4.00
N VAL A 29 8.15 -2.38 -2.71
CA VAL A 29 7.77 -1.48 -1.63
C VAL A 29 8.86 -1.44 -0.59
N THR A 30 9.06 -0.28 0.03
CA THR A 30 9.97 -0.16 1.17
C THR A 30 9.30 -0.75 2.41
N ALA A 31 9.77 -1.91 2.88
CA ALA A 31 9.17 -2.60 4.01
C ALA A 31 9.19 -1.73 5.27
N GLN A 32 8.02 -1.44 5.83
CA GLN A 32 7.90 -0.66 7.06
C GLN A 32 8.40 -1.52 8.24
N GLY A 33 9.39 -0.99 8.99
CA GLY A 33 10.08 -1.72 10.06
C GLY A 33 11.44 -2.31 9.68
N ALA A 34 11.90 -2.13 8.43
CA ALA A 34 13.30 -2.37 8.08
C ALA A 34 14.19 -1.35 8.79
N LYS A 35 15.02 -1.82 9.74
CA LYS A 35 16.05 -0.97 10.37
C LYS A 35 16.91 -0.38 9.25
N SER A 36 16.98 0.94 9.16
CA SER A 36 17.95 1.60 8.30
C SER A 36 19.34 1.16 8.74
N LYS A 37 20.02 0.32 7.95
CA LYS A 37 21.43 0.01 8.23
C LYS A 37 22.23 1.26 7.88
N SER A 38 22.60 2.03 8.90
CA SER A 38 23.63 3.06 8.76
C SER A 38 24.96 2.36 8.48
N ARG A 39 25.57 2.60 7.31
CA ARG A 39 26.95 2.16 7.08
C ARG A 39 27.88 3.00 7.96
N ARG A 40 28.81 2.34 8.68
CA ARG A 40 29.96 3.00 9.35
C ARG A 40 30.88 3.61 8.29
N ARG A 41 30.55 4.83 7.83
CA ARG A 41 31.43 5.85 7.20
C ARG A 41 30.55 6.88 6.50
N GLY A 42 30.18 7.94 7.21
CA GLY A 42 29.89 9.27 6.65
C GLY A 42 28.67 9.48 5.75
N GLN A 43 27.98 8.44 5.26
CA GLN A 43 26.75 8.59 4.47
C GLN A 43 25.62 7.72 5.03
N VAL A 44 24.58 8.39 5.52
CA VAL A 44 23.31 7.74 5.93
C VAL A 44 22.55 7.35 4.65
N ARG A 45 22.97 6.28 3.99
CA ARG A 45 22.06 5.55 3.09
C ARG A 45 21.13 4.73 3.98
N LYS A 46 19.84 5.07 4.00
CA LYS A 46 18.83 4.16 4.54
C LYS A 46 18.77 2.97 3.58
N ASP A 47 19.41 1.86 3.95
CA ASP A 47 19.20 0.57 3.29
C ASP A 47 17.76 0.16 3.59
N PHE A 48 16.82 0.53 2.72
CA PHE A 48 15.46 0.02 2.77
C PHE A 48 15.49 -1.42 2.25
N VAL A 49 14.92 -2.35 3.02
CA VAL A 49 14.63 -3.68 2.47
C VAL A 49 13.45 -3.49 1.53
N LEU A 50 13.68 -3.68 0.24
CA LEU A 50 12.64 -3.72 -0.76
C LEU A 50 12.00 -5.11 -0.72
N GLU A 51 10.70 -5.14 -0.49
CA GLU A 51 9.89 -6.34 -0.64
C GLU A 51 8.97 -6.16 -1.85
N THR A 52 8.66 -7.22 -2.57
CA THR A 52 7.76 -7.13 -3.72
C THR A 52 6.33 -7.43 -3.29
N VAL A 53 5.38 -6.59 -3.71
CA VAL A 53 3.95 -6.89 -3.61
C VAL A 53 3.40 -7.24 -4.98
N TYR A 54 2.38 -8.10 -5.00
CA TYR A 54 1.72 -8.58 -6.21
C TYR A 54 0.24 -8.25 -6.14
N TRP A 55 -0.31 -7.73 -7.23
CA TRP A 55 -1.75 -7.46 -7.36
C TRP A 55 -2.37 -8.33 -8.45
N ASP A 56 -3.70 -8.36 -8.49
CA ASP A 56 -4.45 -9.19 -9.42
C ASP A 56 -5.12 -8.36 -10.52
N ALA A 57 -5.97 -8.99 -11.32
CA ALA A 57 -6.63 -8.40 -12.48
C ALA A 57 -7.43 -7.13 -12.14
N GLY A 58 -8.01 -7.03 -10.95
CA GLY A 58 -8.79 -5.85 -10.54
C GLY A 58 -7.93 -4.60 -10.45
N THR A 59 -6.80 -4.65 -9.74
CA THR A 59 -5.85 -3.53 -9.72
C THR A 59 -5.25 -3.29 -11.09
N ALA A 60 -4.89 -4.35 -11.84
CA ALA A 60 -4.33 -4.21 -13.19
C ALA A 60 -5.29 -3.46 -14.14
N ARG A 61 -6.60 -3.71 -14.05
CA ARG A 61 -7.62 -3.02 -14.82
C ARG A 61 -7.82 -1.55 -14.42
N LEU A 62 -7.69 -1.25 -13.12
CA LEU A 62 -7.94 0.10 -12.59
C LEU A 62 -6.73 1.02 -12.68
N LEU A 63 -5.52 0.48 -12.65
CA LEU A 63 -4.28 1.27 -12.66
C LEU A 63 -4.21 2.25 -13.84
N PRO A 64 -4.38 1.84 -15.12
CA PRO A 64 -4.31 2.78 -16.24
C PRO A 64 -5.29 3.96 -16.13
N ARG A 65 -6.50 3.70 -15.60
CA ARG A 65 -7.54 4.73 -15.36
C ARG A 65 -7.14 5.69 -14.24
N LEU A 66 -6.50 5.19 -13.19
CA LEU A 66 -5.97 6.01 -12.09
C LEU A 66 -4.80 6.89 -12.56
N LEU A 67 -3.91 6.35 -13.39
CA LEU A 67 -2.70 7.04 -13.81
C LEU A 67 -2.97 8.15 -14.82
N LYS A 68 -4.02 8.02 -15.65
CA LYS A 68 -4.42 9.03 -16.65
C LYS A 68 -3.26 9.46 -17.56
N GLY A 69 -2.47 8.50 -18.03
CA GLY A 69 -1.32 8.73 -18.91
C GLY A 69 -0.03 9.17 -18.23
N ARG A 70 -0.03 9.43 -16.91
CA ARG A 70 1.21 9.72 -16.16
C ARG A 70 2.14 8.51 -16.17
N THR A 71 3.43 8.77 -16.36
CA THR A 71 4.47 7.73 -16.42
C THR A 71 5.46 7.78 -15.26
N CYS A 72 5.45 8.84 -14.45
CA CYS A 72 6.34 8.99 -13.31
C CYS A 72 5.72 9.73 -12.11
N GLY A 73 6.35 9.58 -10.96
CA GLY A 73 5.93 10.16 -9.68
C GLY A 73 4.93 9.29 -8.91
N PRO A 74 4.28 9.82 -7.86
CA PRO A 74 3.42 9.03 -6.98
C PRO A 74 2.24 8.41 -7.72
N VAL A 75 1.95 7.12 -7.46
CA VAL A 75 0.75 6.45 -8.02
C VAL A 75 -0.51 7.15 -7.53
N PHE A 76 -0.61 7.33 -6.22
CA PHE A 76 -1.74 7.94 -5.54
C PHE A 76 -1.46 9.41 -5.22
N VAL A 77 -2.20 10.31 -5.86
CA VAL A 77 -2.03 11.76 -5.73
C VAL A 77 -3.29 12.45 -5.22
N THR A 78 -3.12 13.65 -4.69
CA THR A 78 -4.20 14.58 -4.34
C THR A 78 -4.92 15.08 -5.60
N HIS A 79 -6.14 15.59 -5.43
CA HIS A 79 -6.92 16.22 -6.52
C HIS A 79 -6.61 17.72 -6.69
N ARG A 80 -5.85 18.31 -5.75
CA ARG A 80 -5.41 19.71 -5.75
C ARG A 80 -3.91 19.78 -5.47
N ARG A 81 -3.27 20.83 -5.97
CA ARG A 81 -1.87 21.14 -5.63
C ARG A 81 -1.73 21.48 -4.14
N PRO A 82 -0.58 21.21 -3.52
CA PRO A 82 -0.30 21.69 -2.16
C PRO A 82 -0.53 23.20 -2.05
N GLY A 83 -1.10 23.64 -0.93
CA GLY A 83 -1.24 25.07 -0.66
C GLY A 83 0.11 25.75 -0.48
N PRO A 84 0.18 27.08 -0.68
CA PRO A 84 1.40 27.86 -0.43
C PRO A 84 1.98 27.58 0.96
N GLY A 85 3.30 27.42 1.06
CA GLY A 85 4.01 27.15 2.32
C GLY A 85 3.96 25.71 2.83
N LYS A 86 3.19 24.81 2.19
CA LYS A 86 3.20 23.39 2.57
C LYS A 86 4.48 22.72 2.05
N LEU A 87 5.37 22.35 2.97
CA LEU A 87 6.55 21.53 2.63
C LEU A 87 6.10 20.11 2.24
N VAL A 88 6.31 19.78 0.97
CA VAL A 88 6.17 18.42 0.45
C VAL A 88 7.50 18.05 -0.17
N SER A 89 7.97 16.82 0.10
CA SER A 89 9.18 16.30 -0.55
C SER A 89 9.04 16.38 -2.07
N PRO A 90 10.05 16.81 -2.83
CA PRO A 90 10.00 16.83 -4.29
C PRO A 90 9.63 15.45 -4.89
N ARG A 91 10.07 14.35 -4.26
CA ARG A 91 9.69 12.97 -4.66
C ARG A 91 8.23 12.63 -4.37
N GLY A 92 7.57 13.42 -3.54
CA GLY A 92 6.15 13.33 -3.24
C GLY A 92 5.30 14.17 -4.17
N ILE A 93 5.85 14.81 -5.20
CA ILE A 93 5.10 15.60 -6.18
C ILE A 93 5.16 14.90 -7.54
N CYS A 94 4.01 14.81 -8.21
CA CYS A 94 3.96 14.36 -9.59
C CYS A 94 4.50 15.48 -10.50
N PRO A 95 5.53 15.22 -11.32
CA PRO A 95 6.16 16.27 -12.15
C PRO A 95 5.20 16.83 -13.20
N ASP A 96 4.30 16.01 -13.76
CA ASP A 96 3.40 16.44 -14.84
C ASP A 96 2.24 17.32 -14.34
N THR A 97 1.75 17.06 -13.12
CA THR A 97 0.52 17.68 -12.59
C THR A 97 0.76 18.68 -11.46
N GLY A 98 1.88 18.54 -10.74
CA GLY A 98 2.17 19.24 -9.49
C GLY A 98 1.34 18.73 -8.29
N PHE A 99 0.61 17.62 -8.44
CA PHE A 99 -0.16 17.04 -7.34
C PHE A 99 0.73 16.27 -6.37
N ALA A 100 0.41 16.33 -5.09
CA ALA A 100 1.17 15.65 -4.05
C ALA A 100 0.70 14.21 -3.84
N ARG A 101 1.59 13.35 -3.37
CA ARG A 101 1.27 12.01 -2.86
C ARG A 101 0.19 12.11 -1.78
N LEU A 102 -0.78 11.20 -1.81
CA LEU A 102 -1.74 11.06 -0.73
C LEU A 102 -1.04 10.66 0.57
N SER A 103 -1.30 11.41 1.64
CA SER A 103 -0.99 10.94 2.99
C SER A 103 -1.98 9.86 3.43
N TYR A 104 -1.64 9.11 4.48
CA TYR A 104 -2.56 8.16 5.11
C TYR A 104 -3.89 8.83 5.48
N GLY A 105 -3.85 9.97 6.17
CA GLY A 105 -5.06 10.69 6.57
C GLY A 105 -5.93 11.14 5.39
N GLN A 106 -5.31 11.57 4.28
CA GLN A 106 -6.05 11.92 3.07
C GLN A 106 -6.68 10.70 2.40
N ALA A 107 -5.95 9.57 2.33
CA ALA A 107 -6.49 8.32 1.81
C ALA A 107 -7.61 7.76 2.70
N ARG A 108 -7.51 7.91 4.02
CA ARG A 108 -8.56 7.56 4.97
C ARG A 108 -9.81 8.43 4.81
N ALA A 109 -9.65 9.74 4.59
CA ALA A 109 -10.77 10.62 4.30
C ALA A 109 -11.46 10.27 2.97
N LEU A 110 -10.69 9.88 1.95
CA LEU A 110 -11.25 9.36 0.69
C LEU A 110 -12.06 8.08 0.89
N LEU A 111 -11.63 7.20 1.78
CA LEU A 111 -12.39 6.01 2.14
C LEU A 111 -13.73 6.37 2.80
N ASP A 112 -13.78 7.37 3.67
CA ASP A 112 -15.07 7.79 4.25
C ASP A 112 -16.06 8.28 3.20
N HIS A 113 -15.58 8.89 2.10
CA HIS A 113 -16.42 9.30 0.99
C HIS A 113 -17.02 8.13 0.18
N THR A 114 -16.57 6.89 0.39
CA THR A 114 -17.17 5.70 -0.24
C THR A 114 -18.29 5.08 0.59
N ALA A 115 -18.61 5.63 1.77
CA ALA A 115 -19.68 5.13 2.61
C ALA A 115 -21.03 5.22 1.90
N VAL A 116 -21.76 4.11 1.87
CA VAL A 116 -23.11 4.06 1.26
C VAL A 116 -24.17 4.65 2.19
N ARG A 117 -23.92 4.63 3.50
CA ARG A 117 -24.78 5.18 4.56
C ARG A 117 -23.93 5.70 5.72
N GLY A 118 -24.42 6.69 6.45
CA GLY A 118 -23.77 7.22 7.66
C GLY A 118 -22.63 8.20 7.40
N VAL A 119 -21.98 8.66 8.47
CA VAL A 119 -20.86 9.60 8.43
C VAL A 119 -19.56 8.80 8.30
N GLY A 120 -19.23 8.41 7.08
CA GLY A 120 -18.03 7.63 6.78
C GLY A 120 -18.21 6.11 6.91
N THR A 121 -17.17 5.37 6.57
CA THR A 121 -17.23 3.89 6.53
C THR A 121 -17.02 3.27 7.91
N GLY A 122 -16.38 4.01 8.82
CA GLY A 122 -15.87 3.47 10.09
C GLY A 122 -14.64 2.57 9.94
N TRP A 123 -14.17 2.32 8.71
CA TRP A 123 -13.07 1.38 8.42
C TRP A 123 -11.77 2.13 8.25
N ASP A 124 -10.66 1.60 8.76
CA ASP A 124 -9.35 2.12 8.40
C ASP A 124 -8.79 1.47 7.12
N LEU A 125 -7.63 1.94 6.63
CA LEU A 125 -7.03 1.36 5.43
C LEU A 125 -6.40 -0.01 5.69
N HIS A 126 -6.07 -0.32 6.96
CA HIS A 126 -5.51 -1.60 7.38
C HIS A 126 -6.54 -2.73 7.26
N GLU A 127 -7.82 -2.43 7.43
CA GLU A 127 -8.92 -3.38 7.24
C GLU A 127 -8.86 -4.07 5.88
N TYR A 128 -8.48 -3.37 4.80
CA TYR A 128 -8.32 -4.00 3.48
C TYR A 128 -7.28 -5.13 3.46
N ARG A 129 -6.18 -4.95 4.20
CA ARG A 129 -5.14 -5.98 4.32
C ARG A 129 -5.64 -7.13 5.20
N HIS A 130 -6.31 -6.81 6.30
CA HIS A 130 -6.89 -7.82 7.18
C HIS A 130 -7.90 -8.69 6.41
N SER A 131 -8.92 -8.09 5.80
CA SER A 131 -9.95 -8.80 5.03
C SER A 131 -9.35 -9.64 3.90
N ALA A 132 -8.36 -9.12 3.17
CA ALA A 132 -7.71 -9.88 2.11
C ALA A 132 -7.03 -11.16 2.62
N LEU A 133 -6.37 -11.09 3.78
CA LEU A 133 -5.71 -12.26 4.38
C LEU A 133 -6.72 -13.22 4.99
N THR A 134 -7.78 -12.71 5.62
CA THR A 134 -8.89 -13.52 6.15
C THR A 134 -9.59 -14.29 5.04
N HIS A 135 -9.99 -13.62 3.96
CA HIS A 135 -10.64 -14.29 2.82
C HIS A 135 -9.72 -15.32 2.14
N LEU A 136 -8.42 -15.05 2.05
CA LEU A 136 -7.47 -16.05 1.55
C LEU A 136 -7.41 -17.29 2.47
N GLY A 137 -7.43 -17.09 3.78
CA GLY A 137 -7.46 -18.18 4.75
C GLY A 137 -8.77 -18.98 4.68
N GLU A 138 -9.91 -18.32 4.55
CA GLU A 138 -11.23 -18.95 4.35
C GLU A 138 -11.31 -19.77 3.05
N GLN A 139 -10.63 -19.31 1.99
CA GLN A 139 -10.49 -20.04 0.73
C GLN A 139 -9.52 -21.23 0.81
N GLY A 140 -8.95 -21.50 1.98
CA GLY A 140 -8.04 -22.63 2.20
C GLY A 140 -6.61 -22.38 1.73
N ALA A 141 -6.16 -21.12 1.63
CA ALA A 141 -4.77 -20.82 1.30
C ALA A 141 -3.80 -21.45 2.33
N SER A 142 -2.69 -21.97 1.83
CA SER A 142 -1.66 -22.57 2.70
C SER A 142 -0.96 -21.52 3.57
N LEU A 143 -0.34 -21.97 4.67
CA LEU A 143 0.44 -21.11 5.56
C LEU A 143 1.55 -20.38 4.82
N LEU A 144 2.23 -21.08 3.91
CA LEU A 144 3.29 -20.49 3.09
C LEU A 144 2.74 -19.42 2.16
N MET A 145 1.55 -19.63 1.56
CA MET A 145 0.90 -18.63 0.71
C MET A 145 0.52 -17.37 1.51
N LEU A 146 -0.14 -17.55 2.67
CA LEU A 146 -0.50 -16.41 3.52
C LEU A 146 0.74 -15.68 4.07
N MET A 147 1.80 -16.40 4.41
CA MET A 147 3.08 -15.78 4.80
C MET A 147 3.71 -15.00 3.64
N ALA A 148 3.73 -15.56 2.43
CA ALA A 148 4.25 -14.88 1.25
C ALA A 148 3.44 -13.60 0.93
N LYS A 149 2.10 -13.68 0.98
CA LYS A 149 1.22 -12.55 0.69
C LYS A 149 1.29 -11.47 1.76
N SER A 150 1.22 -11.86 3.03
CA SER A 150 1.30 -10.92 4.16
C SER A 150 2.72 -10.40 4.41
N ARG A 151 3.76 -11.11 3.95
CA ARG A 151 5.17 -10.87 4.28
C ARG A 151 5.45 -10.95 5.79
N HIS A 152 4.68 -11.78 6.50
CA HIS A 152 4.97 -12.11 7.89
C HIS A 152 6.11 -13.13 7.96
N LYS A 153 7.12 -12.84 8.80
CA LYS A 153 8.29 -13.72 8.98
C LYS A 153 8.00 -14.92 9.89
N LYS A 154 7.06 -14.76 10.82
CA LYS A 154 6.70 -15.79 11.80
C LYS A 154 5.34 -16.37 11.48
N PRO A 155 5.19 -17.70 11.47
CA PRO A 155 3.92 -18.35 11.17
C PRO A 155 2.84 -18.02 12.21
N GLU A 156 3.21 -17.84 13.48
CA GLU A 156 2.27 -17.48 14.56
C GLU A 156 1.44 -16.23 14.21
N ASN A 157 2.05 -15.24 13.57
CA ASN A 157 1.40 -13.97 13.27
C ASN A 157 0.34 -14.07 12.15
N VAL A 158 0.32 -15.18 11.41
CA VAL A 158 -0.58 -15.45 10.28
C VAL A 158 -1.67 -16.45 10.67
N ARG A 159 -1.47 -17.24 11.73
CA ARG A 159 -2.43 -18.26 12.19
C ARG A 159 -3.84 -17.72 12.43
N ARG A 160 -3.95 -16.45 12.84
CA ARG A 160 -5.23 -15.75 13.03
C ARG A 160 -6.15 -15.77 11.79
N TYR A 161 -5.59 -15.88 10.59
CA TYR A 161 -6.36 -15.84 9.35
C TYR A 161 -6.94 -17.21 8.91
N PHE A 162 -6.54 -18.32 9.54
CA PHE A 162 -7.02 -19.66 9.16
C PHE A 162 -8.41 -20.01 9.69
N LYS A 163 -8.79 -19.43 10.82
CA LYS A 163 -10.06 -19.66 11.51
C LYS A 163 -10.48 -18.35 12.16
N PRO A 164 -11.05 -17.41 11.40
CA PRO A 164 -11.54 -16.16 11.98
C PRO A 164 -12.62 -16.48 13.01
N SER A 165 -12.33 -16.28 14.30
CA SER A 165 -13.33 -16.18 15.36
C SER A 165 -13.59 -14.70 15.65
N PRO A 166 -14.71 -14.32 16.30
CA PRO A 166 -14.93 -12.96 16.76
C PRO A 166 -13.80 -12.41 17.65
N GLU A 167 -12.97 -13.28 18.24
CA GLU A 167 -11.82 -12.91 19.07
C GLU A 167 -10.57 -12.54 18.25
N ALA A 168 -10.60 -12.73 16.93
CA ALA A 168 -9.48 -12.43 16.02
C ALA A 168 -9.54 -11.03 15.38
N ILE A 169 -10.60 -10.25 15.69
CA ILE A 169 -10.82 -8.86 15.27
C ILE A 169 -10.20 -7.91 16.31
#